data_AF-A0A7J6SMH2-F1
#
_entry.id   AF-A0A7J6SMH2-F1
#
_cell.length_a   1.000
_cell.length_b   1.000
_cell.length_c   1.000
_cell.angle_alpha   90.00
_cell.angle_beta   90.00
_cell.angle_gamma   90.00
#
_symmetry.space_group_name_H-M   'P 1'
#
loop_
_entity.id
_entity.type
_entity.pdbx_description
1 polymer ?
#
loop_
_entity_poly.entity_id
_entity_poly.type
_entity_poly.pdbx_seq_one_letter_code
_entity_poly.pdbx_strand_id
1 'polypeptide(L)'
;MVLDEMQATAVLGTVVCSCPEPPAGTGIWDTADPLYCWNRAMTINMLGTTSHPFHGVDQWCTPLMQGSVCGPAPVARGYQVMLIGRRSCTRAGTRYHHRGIDDDGHVANYVETEMLVLREGREIVAAHTQIRGSIPAFWQQEGSTMKLDITRNARLSASAYDKHIQGILDRYGPHGCLFVNLLATGKGQEQRLTDALKDIMDESHFADDRVFSILDFDFHKMVKEQDVDAVLDTIVSSGEAKALE
;
A
#
# COMPACT_ATOMS: atom_id res chain seq x y z
N MET A 1 -4.40 -23.79 -5.42
CA MET A 1 -5.17 -22.55 -5.21
C MET A 1 -4.48 -21.87 -4.04
N VAL A 2 -3.65 -20.90 -4.38
CA VAL A 2 -2.49 -20.46 -3.60
C VAL A 2 -2.91 -19.35 -2.66
N LEU A 3 -2.36 -19.33 -1.44
CA LEU A 3 -2.50 -18.38 -0.33
C LEU A 3 -2.09 -16.92 -0.69
N ASP A 4 -2.55 -16.44 -1.84
CA ASP A 4 -2.36 -15.07 -2.35
C ASP A 4 -3.37 -14.08 -1.73
N GLU A 5 -4.24 -14.57 -0.86
CA GLU A 5 -5.46 -13.91 -0.40
C GLU A 5 -5.34 -13.24 0.98
N MET A 6 -4.22 -13.42 1.69
CA MET A 6 -4.04 -12.83 3.02
C MET A 6 -3.45 -11.42 3.00
N GLN A 7 -4.15 -10.53 2.31
CA GLN A 7 -3.76 -9.14 2.13
C GLN A 7 -4.94 -8.22 2.40
N ALA A 8 -4.64 -7.10 3.05
CA ALA A 8 -5.56 -5.97 3.07
C ALA A 8 -5.24 -5.08 1.88
N THR A 9 -6.29 -4.66 1.18
CA THR A 9 -6.18 -3.58 0.19
C THR A 9 -6.73 -2.33 0.87
N ALA A 10 -5.94 -1.29 0.97
CA ALA A 10 -6.44 0.01 1.41
C ALA A 10 -6.68 0.89 0.18
N VAL A 11 -7.90 1.40 0.05
CA VAL A 11 -8.26 2.32 -1.02
C VAL A 11 -8.00 3.74 -0.52
N LEU A 12 -7.19 4.50 -1.25
CA LEU A 12 -6.89 5.90 -0.95
C LEU A 12 -7.52 6.80 -2.01
N GLY A 13 -7.90 8.01 -1.59
CA GLY A 13 -8.73 8.92 -2.38
C GLY A 13 -8.11 9.38 -3.71
N THR A 14 -8.94 9.99 -4.54
CA THR A 14 -8.52 10.68 -5.76
C THR A 14 -7.89 12.02 -5.39
N VAL A 15 -6.61 12.21 -5.73
CA VAL A 15 -5.92 13.49 -5.57
C VAL A 15 -5.98 14.22 -6.91
N VAL A 16 -6.63 15.37 -6.94
CA VAL A 16 -6.48 16.31 -8.06
C VAL A 16 -5.06 16.88 -7.94
N CYS A 17 -4.17 16.48 -8.85
CA CYS A 17 -2.74 16.69 -8.69
C CYS A 17 -2.36 18.16 -8.49
N SER A 18 -1.69 18.44 -7.38
CA SER A 18 -0.66 19.48 -7.31
C SER A 18 0.64 18.76 -6.96
N CYS A 19 1.38 18.27 -7.95
CA CYS A 19 2.73 17.79 -7.71
C CYS A 19 3.63 19.04 -7.58
N PRO A 20 4.17 19.36 -6.40
CA PRO A 20 5.07 20.50 -6.28
C PRO A 20 6.31 20.21 -7.12
N GLU A 21 6.72 21.16 -7.97
CA GLU A 21 8.00 21.04 -8.63
C GLU A 21 9.12 20.97 -7.59
N PRO A 22 10.07 20.03 -7.71
CA PRO A 22 11.18 19.98 -6.79
C PRO A 22 12.01 21.27 -6.88
N PRO A 23 12.64 21.71 -5.78
CA PRO A 23 13.48 22.91 -5.78
C PRO A 23 14.54 22.85 -6.88
N ALA A 24 14.80 23.99 -7.53
CA ALA A 24 15.81 24.06 -8.58
C ALA A 24 17.19 23.58 -8.08
N GLY A 25 17.76 22.57 -8.73
CA GLY A 25 19.08 22.03 -8.43
C GLY A 25 19.10 20.74 -7.60
N THR A 26 17.95 20.18 -7.21
CA THR A 26 17.90 18.83 -6.61
C THR A 26 18.03 17.75 -7.67
N GLY A 27 18.94 16.79 -7.47
CA GLY A 27 19.11 15.66 -8.38
C GLY A 27 17.91 14.71 -8.32
N ILE A 28 17.68 13.94 -9.39
CA ILE A 28 16.60 12.94 -9.45
C ILE A 28 16.66 11.96 -8.27
N TRP A 29 17.88 11.64 -7.80
CA TRP A 29 18.10 10.76 -6.67
C TRP A 29 17.63 11.36 -5.34
N ASP A 30 17.85 12.66 -5.12
CA ASP A 30 17.43 13.35 -3.89
C ASP A 30 15.92 13.46 -3.79
N THR A 31 15.24 13.55 -4.94
CA THR A 31 13.79 13.63 -5.04
C THR A 31 13.10 12.26 -5.05
N ALA A 32 13.85 11.18 -5.26
CA ALA A 32 13.27 9.84 -5.36
C ALA A 32 12.77 9.36 -4.00
N ASP A 33 11.54 8.84 -3.98
CA ASP A 33 10.96 8.29 -2.76
C ASP A 33 11.80 7.09 -2.26
N PRO A 34 12.39 7.18 -1.06
CA PRO A 34 13.23 6.11 -0.52
C PRO A 34 12.45 4.81 -0.31
N LEU A 35 11.12 4.85 -0.18
CA LEU A 35 10.28 3.65 -0.02
C LEU A 35 10.30 2.76 -1.26
N TYR A 36 10.49 3.34 -2.45
CA TYR A 36 10.41 2.64 -3.74
C TYR A 36 11.73 2.58 -4.49
N CYS A 37 12.83 3.09 -3.93
CA CYS A 37 14.14 3.10 -4.54
C CYS A 37 14.93 1.83 -4.20
N TRP A 38 14.79 0.78 -5.03
CA TRP A 38 15.35 -0.55 -4.77
C TRP A 38 16.88 -0.61 -4.82
N ASN A 39 17.51 0.26 -5.60
CA ASN A 39 18.96 0.36 -5.68
C ASN A 39 19.54 1.42 -4.70
N ARG A 40 18.75 1.93 -3.76
CA ARG A 40 19.20 2.96 -2.81
C ARG A 40 20.38 2.48 -1.97
N ALA A 41 20.28 1.29 -1.38
CA ALA A 41 21.36 0.72 -0.56
C ALA A 41 22.66 0.46 -1.36
N MET A 42 22.55 0.21 -2.67
CA MET A 42 23.72 0.01 -3.55
C MET A 42 24.39 1.34 -3.92
N THR A 43 23.61 2.41 -4.03
CA THR A 43 24.07 3.73 -4.50
C THR A 43 24.43 4.67 -3.34
N ILE A 44 23.96 4.42 -2.12
CA ILE A 44 24.13 5.33 -0.98
C ILE A 44 25.61 5.62 -0.64
N ASN A 45 26.49 4.63 -0.79
CA ASN A 45 27.92 4.81 -0.53
C ASN A 45 28.63 5.63 -1.63
N MET A 46 28.13 5.55 -2.88
CA MET A 46 28.64 6.38 -3.98
C MET A 46 28.18 7.83 -3.83
N LEU A 47 26.99 8.03 -3.29
CA LEU A 47 26.38 9.35 -3.15
C LEU A 47 26.74 10.07 -1.85
N GLY A 48 27.19 9.31 -0.83
CA GLY A 48 27.68 9.83 0.44
C GLY A 48 26.58 10.49 1.27
N THR A 49 26.66 10.34 2.58
CA THR A 49 25.87 11.17 3.49
C THR A 49 26.53 12.54 3.54
N THR A 50 26.05 13.48 2.71
CA THR A 50 26.39 14.91 2.72
C THR A 50 27.87 15.25 2.49
N SER A 51 28.16 16.06 1.45
CA SER A 51 29.48 16.61 1.09
C SER A 51 30.50 15.65 0.44
N HIS A 52 30.23 15.22 -0.79
CA HIS A 52 31.30 14.71 -1.67
C HIS A 52 32.02 15.83 -2.42
N PRO A 53 33.34 15.71 -2.66
CA PRO A 53 34.12 16.65 -3.48
C PRO A 53 33.86 16.51 -5.00
N PHE A 54 33.05 15.53 -5.41
CA PHE A 54 32.72 15.27 -6.81
C PHE A 54 31.27 15.67 -7.10
N HIS A 55 31.08 16.83 -7.72
CA HIS A 55 29.79 17.24 -8.27
C HIS A 55 29.35 16.30 -9.39
N GLY A 56 28.07 15.89 -9.41
CA GLY A 56 27.45 15.18 -10.54
C GLY A 56 27.40 13.65 -10.46
N VAL A 57 27.79 13.02 -9.34
CA VAL A 57 27.69 11.55 -9.17
C VAL A 57 26.22 11.09 -9.13
N ASP A 58 25.33 11.94 -8.63
CA ASP A 58 23.87 11.79 -8.64
C ASP A 58 23.32 11.57 -10.06
N GLN A 59 23.93 12.18 -11.08
CA GLN A 59 23.52 12.01 -12.49
C GLN A 59 23.73 10.59 -13.01
N TRP A 60 24.63 9.82 -12.39
CA TRP A 60 24.93 8.43 -12.76
C TRP A 60 24.11 7.42 -11.94
N CYS A 61 23.40 7.89 -10.91
CA CYS A 61 22.63 7.06 -10.00
C CYS A 61 21.14 7.14 -10.34
N THR A 62 20.70 6.41 -11.36
CA THR A 62 19.28 6.32 -11.72
C THR A 62 18.50 5.53 -10.66
N PRO A 63 17.48 6.11 -10.00
CA PRO A 63 16.62 5.38 -9.08
C PRO A 63 15.87 4.26 -9.82
N LEU A 64 15.88 3.06 -9.25
CA LEU A 64 15.18 1.90 -9.81
C LEU A 64 13.99 1.53 -8.94
N MET A 65 12.83 1.40 -9.57
CA MET A 65 11.62 0.86 -8.95
C MET A 65 11.42 -0.61 -9.31
N GLN A 66 10.90 -1.40 -8.38
CA GLN A 66 10.31 -2.70 -8.69
C GLN A 66 8.80 -2.54 -8.87
N GLY A 67 8.25 -3.04 -9.98
CA GLY A 67 6.82 -3.03 -10.24
C GLY A 67 6.53 -3.00 -11.73
N SER A 68 5.57 -2.18 -12.15
CA SER A 68 5.14 -2.08 -13.55
C SER A 68 4.75 -0.66 -13.94
N VAL A 69 4.87 -0.37 -15.23
CA VAL A 69 4.34 0.83 -15.87
C VAL A 69 3.57 0.37 -17.10
N CYS A 70 2.31 0.79 -17.22
CA CYS A 70 1.43 0.43 -18.33
C CYS A 70 0.78 1.70 -18.90
N GLY A 71 0.85 1.86 -20.22
CA GLY A 71 0.33 3.03 -20.92
C GLY A 71 1.43 4.01 -21.38
N PRO A 72 1.07 5.26 -21.73
CA PRO A 72 -0.29 5.79 -21.68
C PRO A 72 -1.21 5.13 -22.73
N ALA A 73 -2.43 4.77 -22.33
CA ALA A 73 -3.47 4.23 -23.20
C ALA A 73 -4.54 5.30 -23.49
N PRO A 74 -4.96 5.51 -24.74
CA PRO A 74 -6.01 6.48 -25.06
C PRO A 74 -7.35 6.05 -24.49
N VAL A 75 -8.11 7.01 -23.95
CA VAL A 75 -9.47 6.78 -23.45
C VAL A 75 -10.47 7.52 -24.35
N ALA A 76 -10.81 8.78 -24.03
CA ALA A 76 -11.75 9.59 -24.80
C ALA A 76 -11.35 11.06 -24.75
N ARG A 77 -11.76 11.86 -25.74
CA ARG A 77 -11.65 13.34 -25.75
C ARG A 77 -10.22 13.87 -25.49
N GLY A 78 -9.21 13.17 -25.99
CA GLY A 78 -7.80 13.56 -25.81
C GLY A 78 -7.22 13.22 -24.42
N TYR A 79 -7.96 12.48 -23.59
CA TYR A 79 -7.45 11.92 -22.35
C TYR A 79 -6.81 10.55 -22.57
N GLN A 80 -5.76 10.30 -21.80
CA GLN A 80 -5.05 9.02 -21.73
C GLN A 80 -4.94 8.60 -20.27
N VAL A 81 -4.81 7.30 -20.02
CA VAL A 81 -4.57 6.76 -18.69
C VAL A 81 -3.24 6.02 -18.66
N MET A 82 -2.48 6.23 -17.59
CA MET A 82 -1.26 5.49 -17.28
C MET A 82 -1.42 4.85 -15.91
N LEU A 83 -1.00 3.60 -15.79
CA LEU A 83 -0.98 2.86 -14.52
C LEU A 83 0.46 2.59 -14.12
N ILE A 84 0.80 2.95 -12.89
CA ILE A 84 2.12 2.74 -12.31
C ILE A 84 1.95 1.91 -11.03
N GLY A 85 2.50 0.70 -11.00
CA GLY A 85 2.58 -0.12 -9.79
C GLY A 85 4.00 -0.07 -9.22
N ARG A 86 4.16 0.32 -7.95
CA ARG A 86 5.45 0.44 -7.24
C ARG A 86 5.43 -0.44 -5.98
N ARG A 87 6.39 -1.36 -5.85
CA ARG A 87 6.56 -2.20 -4.66
C ARG A 87 7.58 -1.57 -3.70
N SER A 88 7.24 -1.49 -2.42
CA SER A 88 8.15 -0.99 -1.37
C SER A 88 9.38 -1.90 -1.18
N CYS A 89 10.52 -1.28 -0.86
CA CYS A 89 11.76 -1.97 -0.51
C CYS A 89 12.00 -2.11 1.01
N THR A 90 11.26 -1.44 1.89
CA THR A 90 11.55 -1.40 3.34
C THR A 90 11.33 -2.73 4.07
N ARG A 91 10.36 -3.53 3.61
CA ARG A 91 10.09 -4.90 4.11
C ARG A 91 10.12 -5.92 2.98
N ALA A 92 11.15 -5.84 2.13
CA ALA A 92 11.39 -6.81 1.09
C ALA A 92 11.83 -8.16 1.70
N GLY A 93 11.30 -9.26 1.17
CA GLY A 93 11.57 -10.59 1.69
C GLY A 93 10.91 -11.70 0.90
N THR A 94 11.26 -12.94 1.20
CA THR A 94 10.70 -14.13 0.54
C THR A 94 9.26 -14.40 1.02
N ARG A 95 8.43 -14.93 0.10
CA ARG A 95 6.95 -15.08 0.19
C ARG A 95 6.42 -15.85 1.42
N TYR A 96 7.30 -16.53 2.17
CA TYR A 96 6.93 -17.30 3.37
C TYR A 96 7.65 -16.85 4.66
N HIS A 97 8.68 -16.01 4.55
CA HIS A 97 9.45 -15.58 5.72
C HIS A 97 9.11 -14.16 6.16
N HIS A 98 8.51 -13.35 5.29
CA HIS A 98 8.18 -11.96 5.58
C HIS A 98 6.70 -11.71 5.31
N ARG A 99 5.89 -11.82 6.38
CA ARG A 99 4.47 -11.49 6.43
C ARG A 99 4.22 -10.54 7.60
N GLY A 100 3.06 -9.88 7.56
CA GLY A 100 2.67 -8.93 8.59
C GLY A 100 3.55 -7.69 8.67
N ILE A 101 3.51 -7.05 9.82
CA ILE A 101 4.19 -5.79 10.16
C ILE A 101 5.53 -6.02 10.89
N ASP A 102 6.44 -5.06 10.86
CA ASP A 102 7.56 -4.96 11.82
C ASP A 102 7.38 -3.86 12.86
N ASP A 103 8.32 -3.80 13.80
CA ASP A 103 8.42 -2.80 14.84
C ASP A 103 8.49 -1.34 14.34
N ASP A 104 8.89 -1.13 13.08
CA ASP A 104 8.97 0.19 12.46
C ASP A 104 7.67 0.59 11.72
N GLY A 105 6.68 -0.31 11.66
CA GLY A 105 5.39 -0.06 11.00
C GLY A 105 5.39 -0.37 9.51
N HIS A 106 6.41 -1.05 8.98
CA HIS A 106 6.41 -1.48 7.60
C HIS A 106 5.67 -2.81 7.46
N VAL A 107 4.75 -2.89 6.50
CA VAL A 107 4.04 -4.14 6.17
C VAL A 107 4.69 -4.84 4.98
N ALA A 108 4.71 -6.17 5.01
CA ALA A 108 5.27 -6.95 3.92
C ALA A 108 4.41 -6.81 2.65
N ASN A 109 5.05 -6.91 1.49
CA ASN A 109 4.38 -6.82 0.18
C ASN A 109 3.56 -5.52 -0.02
N TYR A 110 4.01 -4.42 0.57
CA TYR A 110 3.42 -3.10 0.34
C TYR A 110 3.63 -2.67 -1.11
N VAL A 111 2.53 -2.41 -1.81
CA VAL A 111 2.47 -1.99 -3.21
C VAL A 111 1.55 -0.79 -3.32
N GLU A 112 1.97 0.22 -4.06
CA GLU A 112 1.17 1.36 -4.45
C GLU A 112 0.87 1.28 -5.94
N THR A 113 -0.40 1.43 -6.30
CA THR A 113 -0.87 1.49 -7.68
C THR A 113 -1.45 2.88 -7.90
N GLU A 114 -0.82 3.64 -8.79
CA GLU A 114 -1.24 4.99 -9.16
C GLU A 114 -1.80 4.97 -10.58
N MET A 115 -3.01 5.47 -10.73
CA MET A 115 -3.66 5.74 -12.01
C MET A 115 -3.57 7.23 -12.31
N LEU A 116 -2.83 7.58 -13.36
CA LEU A 116 -2.70 8.94 -13.85
C LEU A 116 -3.65 9.18 -15.02
N VAL A 117 -4.41 10.26 -14.97
CA VAL A 117 -5.18 10.77 -16.11
C VAL A 117 -4.39 11.90 -16.74
N LEU A 118 -4.01 11.69 -18.00
CA LEU A 118 -3.22 12.60 -18.80
C LEU A 118 -4.10 13.29 -19.84
N ARG A 119 -3.90 14.58 -20.05
CA ARG A 119 -4.48 15.33 -21.17
C ARG A 119 -3.40 15.55 -22.23
N GLU A 120 -3.69 15.14 -23.46
CA GLU A 120 -2.81 15.29 -24.63
C GLU A 120 -1.38 14.74 -24.40
N GLY A 121 -1.24 13.75 -23.51
CA GLY A 121 0.03 13.08 -23.20
C GLY A 121 1.07 13.94 -22.48
N ARG A 122 0.69 15.10 -21.95
CA ARG A 122 1.62 16.05 -21.33
C ARG A 122 1.21 16.46 -19.93
N GLU A 123 -0.05 16.78 -19.75
CA GLU A 123 -0.56 17.34 -18.49
C GLU A 123 -1.22 16.23 -17.67
N ILE A 124 -0.74 16.00 -16.44
CA ILE A 124 -1.45 15.15 -15.47
C ILE A 124 -2.58 15.99 -14.87
N VAL A 125 -3.82 15.61 -15.15
CA VAL A 125 -5.02 16.35 -14.67
C VAL A 125 -5.65 15.72 -13.43
N ALA A 126 -5.38 14.44 -13.18
CA ALA A 126 -5.83 13.73 -11.98
C ALA A 126 -4.94 12.52 -11.70
N ALA A 127 -4.82 12.15 -10.43
CA ALA A 127 -4.24 10.89 -10.00
C ALA A 127 -5.15 10.20 -8.98
N HIS A 128 -5.17 8.88 -9.03
CA HIS A 128 -5.84 8.06 -8.03
C HIS A 128 -4.89 6.97 -7.56
N THR A 129 -4.71 6.83 -6.25
CA THR A 129 -3.73 5.92 -5.68
C THR A 129 -4.43 4.87 -4.81
N GLN A 130 -4.06 3.61 -5.01
CA GLN A 130 -4.52 2.50 -4.18
C GLN A 130 -3.31 1.78 -3.60
N ILE A 131 -3.40 1.36 -2.34
CA ILE A 131 -2.33 0.63 -1.67
C ILE A 131 -2.79 -0.79 -1.33
N ARG A 132 -1.86 -1.73 -1.42
CA ARG A 132 -2.08 -3.13 -1.09
C ARG A 132 -0.93 -3.59 -0.22
N GLY A 133 -1.22 -4.30 0.85
CA GLY A 133 -0.19 -4.79 1.76
C GLY A 133 -0.61 -6.03 2.52
N SER A 134 0.34 -6.62 3.24
CA SER A 134 0.02 -7.63 4.24
C SER A 134 -0.78 -6.99 5.37
N ILE A 135 -1.66 -7.78 6.01
CA ILE A 135 -2.39 -7.34 7.20
C ILE A 135 -1.41 -6.78 8.25
N PRO A 136 -1.63 -5.57 8.80
CA PRO A 136 -0.72 -4.90 9.73
C PRO A 136 -0.79 -5.49 11.15
N ALA A 137 -0.51 -6.79 11.26
CA ALA A 137 -0.40 -7.53 12.50
C ALA A 137 0.93 -8.31 12.50
N PHE A 138 1.40 -8.72 13.68
CA PHE A 138 2.55 -9.60 13.79
C PHE A 138 2.10 -11.04 13.63
N TRP A 139 2.34 -11.63 12.45
CA TRP A 139 1.95 -13.00 12.15
C TRP A 139 2.91 -13.68 11.20
N GLN A 140 2.97 -15.00 11.30
CA GLN A 140 3.82 -15.85 10.48
C GLN A 140 3.03 -17.06 9.98
N GLN A 141 3.57 -17.69 8.94
CA GLN A 141 3.04 -18.93 8.40
C GLN A 141 4.17 -19.96 8.31
N GLU A 142 4.01 -21.10 8.98
CA GLU A 142 5.06 -22.12 9.04
C GLU A 142 5.16 -22.89 7.71
N GLY A 143 6.12 -22.49 6.86
CA GLY A 143 6.48 -23.21 5.64
C GLY A 143 5.33 -23.33 4.62
N SER A 144 5.14 -24.53 4.06
CA SER A 144 4.03 -24.84 3.14
C SER A 144 2.73 -25.22 3.86
N THR A 145 2.72 -25.25 5.19
CA THR A 145 1.51 -25.57 5.95
C THR A 145 0.57 -24.36 5.96
N MET A 146 -0.73 -24.61 5.93
CA MET A 146 -1.74 -23.57 6.16
C MET A 146 -1.88 -23.29 7.65
N LYS A 147 -0.78 -23.20 8.42
CA LYS A 147 -0.80 -22.87 9.85
C LYS A 147 -0.26 -21.46 10.05
N LEU A 148 -1.16 -20.57 10.40
CA LEU A 148 -0.97 -19.19 10.75
C LEU A 148 -0.82 -19.07 12.26
N ASP A 149 0.17 -18.29 12.65
CA ASP A 149 0.46 -17.99 14.04
C ASP A 149 0.57 -16.48 14.22
N ILE A 150 -0.21 -15.95 15.17
CA ILE A 150 -0.15 -14.55 15.57
C ILE A 150 0.90 -14.46 16.67
N THR A 151 2.01 -13.78 16.38
CA THR A 151 3.20 -13.83 17.23
C THR A 151 3.18 -12.77 18.33
N ARG A 152 2.31 -11.76 18.24
CA ARG A 152 2.10 -10.73 19.26
C ARG A 152 0.62 -10.42 19.44
N ASN A 153 0.22 -10.14 20.67
CA ASN A 153 -1.15 -9.72 20.97
C ASN A 153 -1.40 -8.27 20.51
N ALA A 154 -2.65 -7.83 20.61
CA ALA A 154 -3.09 -6.51 20.15
C ALA A 154 -2.28 -5.36 20.78
N ARG A 155 -2.14 -5.34 22.11
CA ARG A 155 -1.40 -4.30 22.85
C ARG A 155 0.07 -4.18 22.44
N LEU A 156 0.74 -5.31 22.21
CA LEU A 156 2.13 -5.32 21.76
C LEU A 156 2.29 -4.98 20.27
N SER A 157 1.19 -5.02 19.51
CA SER A 157 1.16 -4.70 18.08
C SER A 157 0.70 -3.27 17.82
N ALA A 158 -0.05 -2.65 18.73
CA ALA A 158 -0.64 -1.32 18.60
C ALA A 158 0.40 -0.25 18.22
N SER A 159 1.56 -0.21 18.88
CA SER A 159 2.59 0.79 18.54
C SER A 159 3.14 0.66 17.12
N ALA A 160 3.30 -0.55 16.59
CA ALA A 160 3.73 -0.75 15.21
C ALA A 160 2.62 -0.38 14.23
N TYR A 161 1.38 -0.75 14.56
CA TYR A 161 0.20 -0.38 13.78
C TYR A 161 0.03 1.15 13.71
N ASP A 162 0.17 1.86 14.83
CA ASP A 162 0.10 3.32 14.86
C ASP A 162 1.16 3.97 13.97
N LYS A 163 2.40 3.44 13.95
CA LYS A 163 3.44 3.93 13.02
C LYS A 163 3.06 3.70 11.57
N HIS A 164 2.49 2.53 11.26
CA HIS A 164 2.02 2.21 9.92
C HIS A 164 0.93 3.20 9.46
N ILE A 165 -0.04 3.42 10.33
CA ILE A 165 -1.13 4.36 10.11
C ILE A 165 -0.62 5.79 9.95
N GLN A 166 0.23 6.26 10.85
CA GLN A 166 0.83 7.59 10.76
C GLN A 166 1.57 7.77 9.43
N GLY A 167 2.32 6.76 8.97
CA GLY A 167 2.99 6.80 7.67
C GLY A 167 2.03 6.92 6.47
N ILE A 168 0.83 6.33 6.56
CA ILE A 168 -0.23 6.51 5.56
C ILE A 168 -0.76 7.95 5.63
N LEU A 169 -1.03 8.48 6.82
CA LEU A 169 -1.57 9.84 6.98
C LEU A 169 -0.58 10.92 6.52
N ASP A 170 0.70 10.76 6.85
CA ASP A 170 1.76 11.68 6.44
C ASP A 170 1.91 11.73 4.91
N ARG A 171 1.67 10.59 4.25
CA ARG A 171 1.88 10.44 2.80
C ARG A 171 0.65 10.81 1.97
N TYR A 172 -0.53 10.38 2.40
CA TYR A 172 -1.75 10.48 1.60
C TYR A 172 -2.77 11.48 2.16
N GLY A 173 -2.47 12.07 3.33
CA GLY A 173 -3.28 13.10 3.96
C GLY A 173 -4.11 12.59 5.15
N PRO A 174 -4.68 13.53 5.94
CA PRO A 174 -5.30 13.24 7.23
C PRO A 174 -6.70 12.61 7.12
N HIS A 175 -7.25 12.48 5.91
CA HIS A 175 -8.60 11.95 5.68
C HIS A 175 -8.70 10.45 5.88
N GLY A 176 -7.57 9.75 6.02
CA GLY A 176 -7.56 8.34 6.31
C GLY A 176 -7.85 7.42 5.13
N CYS A 177 -8.15 6.15 5.41
CA CYS A 177 -8.42 5.18 4.35
C CYS A 177 -9.42 4.07 4.75
N LEU A 178 -10.04 3.48 3.73
CA LEU A 178 -10.87 2.29 3.87
C LEU A 178 -10.01 1.04 3.64
N PHE A 179 -9.88 0.21 4.67
CA PHE A 179 -9.33 -1.13 4.56
C PHE A 179 -10.37 -2.09 3.99
N VAL A 180 -10.16 -2.53 2.76
CA VAL A 180 -10.91 -3.63 2.14
C VAL A 180 -10.18 -4.94 2.48
N ASN A 181 -10.77 -5.69 3.40
CA ASN A 181 -10.28 -6.99 3.84
C ASN A 181 -10.98 -8.10 3.05
N LEU A 182 -10.21 -8.83 2.25
CA LEU A 182 -10.74 -9.88 1.35
C LEU A 182 -10.64 -11.30 1.94
N LEU A 183 -10.25 -11.41 3.21
CA LEU A 183 -10.09 -12.68 3.92
C LEU A 183 -11.42 -13.43 4.03
N ALA A 184 -11.36 -14.76 3.92
CA ALA A 184 -12.52 -15.62 4.04
C ALA A 184 -13.16 -15.50 5.43
N THR A 185 -14.48 -15.43 5.44
CA THR A 185 -15.27 -15.24 6.67
C THR A 185 -15.70 -16.58 7.27
N GLY A 186 -15.80 -16.65 8.59
CA GLY A 186 -16.32 -17.82 9.31
C GLY A 186 -15.26 -18.56 10.14
N LYS A 187 -15.33 -19.89 10.23
CA LYS A 187 -14.40 -20.67 11.08
C LYS A 187 -13.12 -20.98 10.32
N GLY A 188 -12.05 -20.26 10.59
CA GLY A 188 -10.76 -20.48 9.94
C GLY A 188 -9.64 -19.62 10.49
N GLN A 189 -8.44 -19.81 9.94
CA GLN A 189 -7.27 -19.03 10.34
C GLN A 189 -7.28 -17.61 9.78
N GLU A 190 -7.95 -17.40 8.65
CA GLU A 190 -8.16 -16.09 8.05
C GLU A 190 -9.06 -15.20 8.91
N GLN A 191 -10.13 -15.78 9.48
CA GLN A 191 -10.95 -15.09 10.46
C GLN A 191 -10.14 -14.70 11.70
N ARG A 192 -9.30 -15.60 12.23
CA ARG A 192 -8.42 -15.27 13.37
C ARG A 192 -7.50 -14.08 13.07
N LEU A 193 -7.02 -13.96 11.83
CA LEU A 193 -6.20 -12.82 11.42
C LEU A 193 -7.02 -11.53 11.30
N THR A 194 -8.26 -11.62 10.80
CA THR A 194 -9.22 -10.51 10.76
C THR A 194 -9.56 -10.03 12.17
N ASP A 195 -9.84 -10.95 13.09
CA ASP A 195 -10.16 -10.65 14.49
C ASP A 195 -8.95 -9.97 15.16
N ALA A 196 -7.75 -10.49 14.94
CA ALA A 196 -6.53 -9.89 15.48
C ALA A 196 -6.28 -8.47 14.95
N LEU A 197 -6.57 -8.20 13.67
CA LEU A 197 -6.49 -6.84 13.13
C LEU A 197 -7.48 -5.92 13.84
N LYS A 198 -8.72 -6.35 14.04
CA LYS A 198 -9.75 -5.55 14.75
C LYS A 198 -9.36 -5.27 16.19
N ASP A 199 -8.86 -6.27 16.92
CA ASP A 199 -8.37 -6.09 18.28
C ASP A 199 -7.21 -5.06 18.33
N ILE A 200 -6.34 -5.05 17.31
CA ILE A 200 -5.26 -4.05 17.18
C ILE A 200 -5.82 -2.65 16.89
N MET A 201 -6.82 -2.55 16.01
CA MET A 201 -7.49 -1.29 15.69
C MET A 201 -8.15 -0.69 16.93
N ASP A 202 -8.76 -1.52 17.79
CA ASP A 202 -9.40 -1.07 19.03
C ASP A 202 -8.38 -0.60 20.10
N GLU A 203 -7.16 -1.16 20.10
CA GLU A 203 -6.06 -0.76 21.00
C GLU A 203 -5.19 0.38 20.42
N SER A 204 -5.46 0.82 19.19
CA SER A 204 -4.71 1.89 18.49
C SER A 204 -5.08 3.27 19.01
N HIS A 205 -4.14 4.22 19.00
CA HIS A 205 -4.45 5.62 19.28
C HIS A 205 -5.43 6.25 18.27
N PHE A 206 -5.54 5.66 17.07
CA PHE A 206 -6.43 6.11 16.01
C PHE A 206 -7.85 5.50 16.07
N ALA A 207 -8.15 4.71 17.11
CA ALA A 207 -9.44 4.02 17.23
C ALA A 207 -10.63 5.00 17.21
N ASP A 208 -10.50 6.14 17.90
CA ASP A 208 -11.57 7.13 18.05
C ASP A 208 -11.64 8.14 16.89
N ASP A 209 -10.56 8.27 16.11
CA ASP A 209 -10.46 9.32 15.09
C ASP A 209 -11.32 9.02 13.84
N ARG A 210 -11.85 7.79 13.71
CA ARG A 210 -12.59 7.28 12.52
C ARG A 210 -11.84 7.43 11.19
N VAL A 211 -10.54 7.66 11.26
CA VAL A 211 -9.67 7.86 10.11
C VAL A 211 -9.53 6.53 9.33
N PHE A 212 -9.73 5.39 9.99
CA PHE A 212 -9.66 4.09 9.34
C PHE A 212 -10.92 3.28 9.63
N SER A 213 -11.52 2.77 8.55
CA SER A 213 -12.63 1.84 8.63
C SER A 213 -12.27 0.55 7.89
N ILE A 214 -12.83 -0.57 8.34
CA ILE A 214 -12.65 -1.87 7.70
C ILE A 214 -13.95 -2.31 7.03
N LEU A 215 -13.83 -2.80 5.80
CA LEU A 215 -14.86 -3.51 5.04
C LEU A 215 -14.40 -4.95 4.87
N ASP A 216 -15.00 -5.86 5.64
CA ASP A 216 -14.79 -7.29 5.47
C ASP A 216 -15.64 -7.80 4.30
N PHE A 217 -14.99 -8.42 3.33
CA PHE A 217 -15.63 -8.86 2.09
C PHE A 217 -15.08 -10.21 1.61
N ASP A 218 -15.84 -11.28 1.83
CA ASP A 218 -15.47 -12.63 1.38
C ASP A 218 -15.71 -12.79 -0.12
N PHE A 219 -14.72 -12.40 -0.92
CA PHE A 219 -14.81 -12.41 -2.38
C PHE A 219 -15.08 -13.81 -2.95
N HIS A 220 -14.47 -14.85 -2.34
CA HIS A 220 -14.63 -16.24 -2.78
C HIS A 220 -16.03 -16.78 -2.60
N LYS A 221 -16.69 -16.37 -1.52
CA LYS A 221 -18.08 -16.71 -1.28
C LYS A 221 -18.99 -15.98 -2.26
N MET A 222 -18.78 -14.66 -2.43
CA MET A 222 -19.66 -13.81 -3.24
C MET A 222 -19.64 -14.17 -4.73
N VAL A 223 -18.47 -14.47 -5.31
CA VAL A 223 -18.36 -14.86 -6.73
C VAL A 223 -18.93 -16.25 -7.02
N LYS A 224 -19.17 -17.08 -6.00
CA LYS A 224 -19.93 -18.34 -6.19
C LYS A 224 -21.43 -18.10 -6.33
N GLU A 225 -21.92 -16.98 -5.82
CA GLU A 225 -23.34 -16.65 -5.77
C GLU A 225 -23.74 -15.62 -6.85
N GLN A 226 -22.80 -14.75 -7.26
CA GLN A 226 -23.03 -13.63 -8.17
C GLN A 226 -21.91 -13.51 -9.21
N ASP A 227 -22.19 -12.78 -10.28
CA ASP A 227 -21.17 -12.46 -11.28
C ASP A 227 -20.14 -11.44 -10.74
N VAL A 228 -18.92 -11.48 -11.28
CA VAL A 228 -17.78 -10.69 -10.79
C VAL A 228 -18.10 -9.20 -10.82
N ASP A 229 -18.74 -8.70 -11.87
CA ASP A 229 -19.08 -7.28 -12.00
C ASP A 229 -20.07 -6.84 -10.90
N ALA A 230 -21.08 -7.65 -10.59
CA ALA A 230 -22.03 -7.36 -9.51
C ALA A 230 -21.37 -7.38 -8.12
N VAL A 231 -20.40 -8.28 -7.92
CA VAL A 231 -19.60 -8.35 -6.70
C VAL A 231 -18.75 -7.08 -6.54
N LEU A 232 -18.13 -6.60 -7.62
CA LEU A 232 -17.35 -5.36 -7.62
C LEU A 232 -18.23 -4.13 -7.33
N ASP A 233 -19.41 -4.04 -7.95
CA ASP A 233 -20.38 -2.97 -7.65
C ASP A 233 -20.81 -2.97 -6.18
N THR A 234 -20.94 -4.16 -5.58
CA THR A 234 -21.25 -4.30 -4.15
C THR A 234 -20.10 -3.78 -3.27
N ILE A 235 -18.84 -4.05 -3.64
CA ILE A 235 -17.67 -3.53 -2.90
C ILE A 235 -17.65 -2.01 -3.00
N VAL A 236 -17.86 -1.44 -4.18
CA VAL A 236 -17.86 0.02 -4.41
C VAL A 236 -18.95 0.68 -3.58
N SER A 237 -20.20 0.23 -3.71
CA SER A 237 -21.34 0.80 -2.97
C SER A 237 -21.19 0.65 -1.45
N SER A 238 -20.67 -0.48 -0.97
CA SER A 238 -20.40 -0.69 0.47
C SER A 238 -19.27 0.20 0.98
N GLY A 239 -18.24 0.41 0.15
CA GLY A 239 -17.13 1.31 0.45
C GLY A 239 -17.56 2.78 0.51
N GLU A 240 -18.39 3.22 -0.44
CA GLU A 240 -18.97 4.57 -0.45
C GLU A 240 -19.83 4.82 0.79
N ALA A 241 -20.65 3.84 1.20
CA ALA A 241 -21.46 3.95 2.41
C ALA A 241 -20.58 4.11 3.67
N LYS A 242 -19.51 3.32 3.78
CA LYS A 242 -18.55 3.41 4.90
C LYS A 242 -17.68 4.65 4.91
N ALA A 243 -17.44 5.26 3.76
CA ALA A 243 -16.71 6.53 3.65
C ALA A 243 -17.54 7.74 4.13
N LEU A 244 -18.86 7.58 4.27
CA LEU A 244 -19.80 8.63 4.69
C LEU A 244 -20.18 8.58 6.18
N GLU A 245 -19.80 7.53 6.91
CA GLU A 245 -20.08 7.30 8.35
C GLU A 245 -18.99 7.88 9.28
#